data_AF-A0A1Y2LE27-F1
#
_entry.id   AF-A0A1Y2LE27-F1
#
_cell.length_a   1.000
_cell.length_b   1.000
_cell.length_c   1.000
_cell.angle_alpha   90.00
_cell.angle_beta   90.00
_cell.angle_gamma   90.00
#
_symmetry.space_group_name_H-M   'P 1'
#
loop_
_entity.id
_entity.type
_entity.pdbx_description
1 polymer ?
#
loop_
_entity_poly.entity_id
_entity_poly.type
_entity_poly.pdbx_seq_one_letter_code
_entity_poly.pdbx_strand_id
1 'polypeptide(L)'
;MTNLDEMIRAAKASFVAIDTAYQAADINDKLIMAETRNKAADQLVALQAKQLIRNASQITDADIAEMKNLKERIDTAAQIQAALLQFVGLVAKFVG
;
A
#
# COMPACT_ATOMS: atom_id res chain seq x y z
N MET A 1 -15.62 -6.07 12.87
CA MET A 1 -14.78 -5.57 11.75
C MET A 1 -14.93 -6.54 10.61
N THR A 2 -15.09 -6.04 9.39
CA THR A 2 -15.04 -6.86 8.17
C THR A 2 -13.59 -7.03 7.69
N ASN A 3 -13.30 -8.02 6.85
CA ASN A 3 -11.99 -8.17 6.22
C ASN A 3 -11.59 -6.92 5.41
N LEU A 4 -12.57 -6.20 4.86
CA LEU A 4 -12.34 -4.92 4.19
C LEU A 4 -11.86 -3.84 5.15
N ASP A 5 -12.48 -3.71 6.33
CA ASP A 5 -12.03 -2.75 7.35
C ASP A 5 -10.61 -3.07 7.82
N GLU A 6 -10.30 -4.36 7.99
CA GLU A 6 -8.97 -4.79 8.39
C GLU A 6 -7.92 -4.57 7.31
N MET A 7 -8.25 -4.84 6.04
CA MET A 7 -7.37 -4.57 4.91
C MET A 7 -7.10 -3.08 4.75
N ILE A 8 -8.10 -2.22 4.89
CA ILE A 8 -7.91 -0.76 4.85
C ILE A 8 -7.01 -0.30 5.99
N ARG A 9 -7.19 -0.84 7.20
CA ARG A 9 -6.33 -0.52 8.35
C ARG A 9 -4.89 -0.96 8.10
N ALA A 10 -4.68 -2.18 7.59
CA ALA A 10 -3.36 -2.71 7.25
C ALA A 10 -2.71 -1.85 6.15
N ALA A 11 -3.45 -1.55 5.07
CA ALA A 11 -2.96 -0.74 3.97
C ALA A 11 -2.54 0.66 4.40
N LYS A 12 -3.33 1.33 5.25
CA LYS A 12 -2.96 2.64 5.82
C LYS A 12 -1.66 2.56 6.61
N ALA A 13 -1.53 1.58 7.51
CA ALA A 13 -0.34 1.43 8.33
C ALA A 13 0.91 1.17 7.48
N SER A 14 0.81 0.29 6.50
CA SER A 14 1.91 -0.04 5.59
C SER A 14 2.27 1.13 4.68
N PHE A 15 1.28 1.81 4.09
CA PHE A 15 1.54 2.99 3.27
C PHE A 15 2.24 4.10 4.05
N VAL A 16 1.82 4.40 5.29
CA VAL A 16 2.47 5.41 6.14
C VAL A 16 3.91 5.04 6.46
N ALA A 17 4.20 3.77 6.75
CA ALA A 17 5.56 3.31 7.00
C ALA A 17 6.44 3.45 5.75
N ILE A 18 5.94 3.02 4.59
CA ILE A 18 6.65 3.14 3.31
C ILE A 18 6.85 4.61 2.93
N ASP A 19 5.85 5.46 3.12
CA ASP A 19 5.93 6.89 2.81
C ASP A 19 6.92 7.59 3.74
N THR A 20 6.99 7.22 5.02
CA THR A 20 7.99 7.75 5.95
C THR A 20 9.42 7.42 5.48
N ALA A 21 9.67 6.18 5.06
CA ALA A 21 10.95 5.77 4.50
C ALA A 21 11.26 6.51 3.18
N TYR A 22 10.26 6.66 2.30
CA TYR A 22 10.37 7.49 1.09
C TYR A 22 10.73 8.93 1.41
N GLN A 23 10.09 9.56 2.41
CA GLN A 23 10.38 10.94 2.83
C GLN A 23 11.78 11.09 3.45
N ALA A 24 12.35 10.02 4.00
CA ALA A 24 13.72 10.01 4.51
C ALA A 24 14.80 9.75 3.43
N ALA A 25 14.42 9.26 2.25
CA ALA A 25 15.34 8.95 1.16
C ALA A 25 15.97 10.20 0.50
N ASP A 26 17.07 9.98 -0.23
CA ASP A 26 17.72 11.04 -1.03
C ASP A 26 16.79 11.60 -2.11
N ILE A 27 17.04 12.84 -2.52
CA ILE A 27 16.19 13.52 -3.51
C ILE A 27 16.20 12.83 -4.88
N ASN A 28 17.32 12.22 -5.29
CA ASN A 28 17.39 11.49 -6.56
C ASN A 28 16.54 10.22 -6.53
N ASP A 29 16.58 9.49 -5.42
CA ASP A 29 15.78 8.29 -5.21
C ASP A 29 14.28 8.62 -5.15
N LYS A 30 13.93 9.72 -4.48
CA LYS A 30 12.55 10.22 -4.43
C LYS A 30 12.00 10.53 -5.82
N LEU A 31 12.78 11.20 -6.67
CA LEU A 31 12.38 11.53 -8.03
C LEU A 31 12.06 10.27 -8.85
N ILE A 32 12.86 9.21 -8.70
CA ILE A 32 12.63 7.93 -9.38
C ILE A 32 11.35 7.25 -8.86
N MET A 33 11.10 7.30 -7.55
CA MET A 33 9.97 6.61 -6.93
C MET A 33 8.66 7.40 -6.95
N ALA A 34 8.68 8.70 -7.25
CA ALA A 34 7.55 9.62 -7.08
C ALA A 34 6.26 9.13 -7.76
N GLU A 35 6.36 8.67 -9.00
CA GLU A 35 5.19 8.15 -9.74
C GLU A 35 4.59 6.91 -9.04
N THR A 36 5.44 5.98 -8.62
CA THR A 36 4.99 4.74 -7.95
C THR A 36 4.38 5.06 -6.58
N ARG A 37 4.97 6.01 -5.84
CA ARG A 37 4.44 6.49 -4.57
C ARG A 37 3.07 7.13 -4.74
N ASN A 38 2.90 7.98 -5.75
CA ASN A 38 1.62 8.63 -6.04
C ASN A 38 0.55 7.60 -6.42
N LYS A 39 0.89 6.62 -7.27
CA LYS A 39 -0.01 5.52 -7.60
C LYS A 39 -0.42 4.71 -6.38
N ALA A 40 0.50 4.44 -5.45
CA ALA A 40 0.17 3.77 -4.19
C ALA A 40 -0.81 4.61 -3.33
N ALA A 41 -0.62 5.93 -3.27
CA ALA A 41 -1.55 6.83 -2.58
C ALA A 41 -2.95 6.79 -3.20
N ASP A 42 -3.04 6.87 -4.53
CA ASP A 42 -4.32 6.82 -5.26
C ASP A 42 -5.05 5.48 -5.05
N GLN A 43 -4.30 4.37 -5.04
CA GLN A 43 -4.84 3.04 -4.77
C GLN A 43 -5.42 2.93 -3.35
N LEU A 44 -4.73 3.52 -2.35
CA LEU A 44 -5.27 3.56 -0.99
C LEU A 44 -6.60 4.33 -0.93
N VAL A 45 -6.69 5.47 -1.61
CA VAL A 45 -7.94 6.24 -1.70
C VAL A 45 -9.04 5.42 -2.38
N ALA A 46 -8.72 4.74 -3.48
CA ALA A 46 -9.69 3.87 -4.17
C ALA A 46 -10.19 2.73 -3.28
N LEU A 47 -9.31 2.12 -2.46
CA LEU A 47 -9.69 1.06 -1.53
C LEU A 47 -10.64 1.58 -0.44
N GLN A 48 -10.39 2.78 0.07
CA GLN A 48 -11.30 3.45 0.99
C GLN A 48 -12.64 3.78 0.32
N ALA A 49 -12.64 4.18 -0.95
CA ALA A 49 -13.87 4.41 -1.71
C ALA A 49 -14.69 3.13 -1.90
N LYS A 50 -14.06 1.97 -2.16
CA LYS A 50 -14.76 0.66 -2.24
C LYS A 50 -15.48 0.30 -0.93
N GLN A 51 -14.96 0.71 0.24
CA GLN A 51 -15.64 0.56 1.53
C GLN A 51 -17.04 1.18 1.53
N LEU A 52 -17.22 2.30 0.82
CA LEU A 52 -18.48 3.02 0.75
C LEU A 52 -19.52 2.28 -0.12
N ILE A 53 -19.08 1.46 -1.07
CA ILE A 53 -19.93 0.81 -2.08
C ILE A 53 -20.21 -0.66 -1.72
N ARG A 54 -19.57 -1.22 -0.67
CA ARG A 54 -19.73 -2.59 -0.14
C ARG A 54 -19.55 -3.74 -1.17
N ASN A 55 -18.90 -3.46 -2.30
CA ASN A 55 -18.53 -4.46 -3.32
C ASN A 55 -17.02 -4.74 -3.27
N ALA A 56 -16.52 -5.19 -2.11
CA ALA A 56 -15.17 -5.72 -2.07
C ALA A 56 -15.17 -7.15 -2.57
N SER A 57 -14.35 -7.44 -3.58
CA SER A 57 -13.92 -8.81 -3.91
C SER A 57 -13.50 -9.53 -2.63
N GLN A 58 -13.64 -10.85 -2.58
CA GLN A 58 -13.40 -11.63 -1.36
C GLN A 58 -11.96 -11.42 -0.83
N ILE A 59 -11.80 -10.56 0.17
CA ILE A 59 -10.52 -10.29 0.84
C ILE A 59 -10.21 -11.45 1.76
N THR A 60 -9.05 -12.07 1.57
CA THR A 60 -8.60 -13.20 2.38
C THR A 60 -7.68 -12.75 3.51
N ASP A 61 -7.52 -13.59 4.53
CA ASP A 61 -6.56 -13.35 5.62
C ASP A 61 -5.11 -13.31 5.10
N ALA A 62 -4.81 -14.02 4.01
CA ALA A 62 -3.51 -14.01 3.36
C ALA A 62 -3.20 -12.63 2.75
N ASP A 63 -4.16 -11.99 2.09
CA ASP A 63 -3.97 -10.64 1.54
C ASP A 63 -3.70 -9.61 2.64
N ILE A 64 -4.41 -9.74 3.78
CA ILE A 64 -4.21 -8.89 4.96
C ILE A 64 -2.81 -9.10 5.55
N ALA A 65 -2.37 -10.36 5.66
CA ALA A 65 -1.03 -10.69 6.16
C ALA A 65 0.06 -10.14 5.24
N GLU A 66 -0.07 -10.31 3.93
CA GLU A 66 0.87 -9.79 2.95
C GLU A 66 0.97 -8.26 3.03
N MET A 67 -0.18 -7.57 3.13
CA MET A 67 -0.23 -6.12 3.32
C MET A 67 0.47 -5.69 4.61
N LYS A 68 0.26 -6.39 5.73
CA LYS A 68 0.91 -6.10 7.02
C LYS A 68 2.43 -6.30 6.98
N ASN A 69 2.92 -7.20 6.13
CA ASN A 69 4.36 -7.53 6.05
C ASN A 69 5.16 -6.53 5.20
N LEU A 70 4.51 -5.70 4.36
CA LEU A 70 5.21 -4.74 3.49
C LEU A 70 6.11 -3.75 4.24
N LYS A 71 5.80 -3.47 5.51
CA LYS A 71 6.58 -2.56 6.35
C LYS A 71 7.82 -3.20 6.98
N GLU A 72 8.00 -4.52 6.88
CA GLU A 72 8.96 -5.22 7.75
C GLU A 72 10.43 -5.02 7.36
N ARG A 73 10.75 -4.51 6.15
CA ARG A 73 12.16 -4.39 5.67
C ARG A 73 12.35 -3.30 4.60
N ILE A 74 12.17 -2.03 4.96
CA ILE A 74 12.29 -0.85 4.06
C ILE A 74 13.47 0.05 4.48
N ASP A 75 14.69 -0.45 4.30
CA ASP A 75 15.92 0.23 4.74
C ASP A 75 16.66 0.92 3.57
N THR A 76 16.30 0.59 2.33
CA THR A 76 16.97 1.07 1.11
C THR A 76 15.95 1.57 0.08
N ALA A 77 16.37 2.45 -0.83
CA ALA A 77 15.53 2.95 -1.91
C ALA A 77 14.93 1.81 -2.76
N ALA A 78 15.70 0.77 -3.07
CA ALA A 78 15.22 -0.40 -3.80
C ALA A 78 14.11 -1.16 -3.05
N GLN A 79 14.24 -1.28 -1.73
CA GLN A 79 13.20 -1.90 -0.89
C GLN A 79 11.96 -1.02 -0.80
N ILE A 80 12.10 0.31 -0.73
CA ILE A 80 10.98 1.25 -0.75
C ILE A 80 10.22 1.11 -2.06
N GLN A 81 10.91 1.14 -3.20
CA GLN A 81 10.30 0.97 -4.51
C GLN A 81 9.59 -0.38 -4.64
N ALA A 82 10.22 -1.47 -4.21
CA ALA A 82 9.62 -2.79 -4.23
C ALA A 82 8.35 -2.86 -3.35
N ALA A 83 8.39 -2.29 -2.15
CA ALA A 83 7.24 -2.24 -1.25
C ALA A 83 6.10 -1.41 -1.82
N LEU A 84 6.38 -0.28 -2.48
CA LEU A 84 5.38 0.52 -3.19
C LEU A 84 4.73 -0.25 -4.35
N LEU A 85 5.52 -0.97 -5.14
CA LEU A 85 5.01 -1.80 -6.25
C LEU A 85 4.13 -2.94 -5.74
N GLN A 86 4.57 -3.64 -4.68
CA GLN A 86 3.79 -4.71 -4.06
C GLN A 86 2.49 -4.17 -3.44
N PHE A 87 2.55 -3.01 -2.79
CA PHE A 87 1.36 -2.32 -2.28
C PHE A 87 0.33 -2.08 -3.40
N VAL A 88 0.77 -1.49 -4.52
CA VAL A 88 -0.09 -1.23 -5.68
C VAL A 88 -0.70 -2.53 -6.21
N GLY A 89 0.11 -3.59 -6.35
CA GLY A 89 -0.36 -4.89 -6.83
C GLY A 89 -1.39 -5.54 -5.91
N LEU A 90 -1.19 -5.47 -4.59
CA LEU A 90 -2.13 -5.98 -3.61
C LEU A 90 -3.46 -5.23 -3.64
N VAL A 91 -3.42 -3.90 -3.62
CA VAL A 91 -4.65 -3.10 -3.60
C VAL A 91 -5.44 -3.25 -4.91
N ALA A 92 -4.75 -3.34 -6.06
CA ALA A 92 -5.36 -3.49 -7.37
C ALA A 92 -6.28 -4.73 -7.48
N LYS A 93 -6.04 -5.80 -6.70
CA LYS A 93 -6.93 -6.98 -6.62
C LYS A 93 -8.37 -6.63 -6.19
N PHE A 94 -8.55 -5.50 -5.51
CA PHE A 94 -9.80 -5.15 -4.82
C PHE A 94 -10.44 -3.84 -5.33
N VAL A 95 -9.66 -2.97 -6.00
CA VAL A 95 -10.16 -1.68 -6.49
C VAL A 95 -10.52 -1.66 -7.99
N GLY A 96 -10.26 -2.75 -8.71
CA GLY A 96 -10.67 -2.95 -10.11
C GLY A 96 -12.17 -2.73 -10.35
#